data_AF-A0A917LI46-F1
#
_entry.id   AF-A0A917LI46-F1
#
_cell.length_a   1.000
_cell.length_b   1.000
_cell.length_c   1.000
_cell.angle_alpha   90.00
_cell.angle_beta   90.00
_cell.angle_gamma   90.00
#
_symmetry.space_group_name_H-M   'P 1'
#
loop_
_entity.id
_entity.type
_entity.pdbx_description
1 polymer ?
#
loop_
_entity_poly.entity_id
_entity_poly.type
_entity_poly.pdbx_seq_one_letter_code
_entity_poly.pdbx_strand_id
1 'polypeptide(L)'
;MYNVVTTKAHLQQALKQENTTIIIEGALAIVLRPLGKAAPLPITDGKDTLTPSVATMYAQKAGLTLRTAMQMIRAIGVAPFITILQKFKVEVEANDGSRLIMRRK
;
A
#
# COMPACT_ATOMS: atom_id res chain seq x y z
N MET A 1 -4.55 -7.42 17.15
CA MET A 1 -4.85 -5.97 17.29
C MET A 1 -4.92 -5.38 15.89
N TYR A 2 -5.87 -4.48 15.61
CA TYR A 2 -6.01 -3.84 14.29
C TYR A 2 -5.92 -2.32 14.43
N ASN A 3 -5.28 -1.66 13.46
CA ASN A 3 -5.14 -0.21 13.40
C ASN A 3 -6.09 0.34 12.34
N VAL A 4 -7.10 1.10 12.78
CA VAL A 4 -7.97 1.85 11.86
C VAL A 4 -7.28 3.16 11.48
N VAL A 5 -7.17 3.40 10.17
CA VAL A 5 -6.40 4.49 9.59
C VAL A 5 -7.27 5.23 8.58
N THR A 6 -7.46 6.53 8.82
CA THR A 6 -8.20 7.41 7.91
C THR A 6 -7.30 8.48 7.28
N THR A 7 -6.08 8.65 7.79
CA THR A 7 -5.14 9.70 7.35
C THR A 7 -3.77 9.14 6.97
N LYS A 8 -3.05 9.88 6.11
CA LYS A 8 -1.67 9.54 5.70
C LYS A 8 -0.72 9.41 6.89
N ALA A 9 -0.82 10.32 7.86
CA ALA A 9 0.06 10.33 9.03
C ALA A 9 -0.14 9.08 9.90
N HIS A 10 -1.40 8.69 10.14
CA HIS A 10 -1.72 7.46 10.87
C HIS A 10 -1.26 6.22 10.10
N LEU A 11 -1.35 6.22 8.76
CA LEU A 11 -0.83 5.12 7.95
C LEU A 11 0.67 4.97 8.12
N GLN A 12 1.42 6.07 8.06
CA GLN A 12 2.88 6.03 8.24
C GLN A 12 3.29 5.55 9.62
N GLN A 13 2.53 5.89 10.67
CA GLN A 13 2.75 5.35 12.01
C GLN A 13 2.39 3.86 12.08
N ALA A 14 1.26 3.45 11.51
CA ALA A 14 0.82 2.06 11.51
C ALA A 14 1.79 1.14 10.74
N LEU A 15 2.41 1.62 9.65
CA LEU A 15 3.42 0.87 8.89
C LEU A 15 4.73 0.62 9.65
N LYS A 16 5.02 1.41 10.69
CA LYS A 16 6.17 1.21 11.57
C LYS A 16 5.90 0.17 12.67
N GLN A 17 4.64 -0.19 12.90
CA GLN A 17 4.26 -1.15 13.92
C GLN A 17 4.31 -2.56 13.34
N GLU A 18 5.06 -3.46 13.99
CA GLU A 18 5.47 -4.69 13.32
C GLU A 18 4.40 -5.80 13.28
N ASN A 19 3.33 -5.74 14.07
CA ASN A 19 2.39 -6.87 14.20
C ASN A 19 0.91 -6.47 14.16
N THR A 20 0.50 -5.66 13.19
CA THR A 20 -0.88 -5.14 13.11
C THR A 20 -1.48 -5.27 11.73
N THR A 21 -2.72 -5.76 11.68
CA THR A 21 -3.61 -5.56 10.53
C THR A 21 -3.96 -4.08 10.44
N ILE A 22 -3.76 -3.46 9.29
CA ILE A 22 -4.10 -2.05 9.07
C ILE A 22 -5.39 -2.02 8.28
N ILE A 23 -6.41 -1.37 8.82
CA ILE A 23 -7.69 -1.13 8.16
C ILE A 23 -7.68 0.33 7.72
N ILE A 24 -7.70 0.59 6.42
CA ILE A 24 -7.78 1.94 5.87
C ILE A 24 -9.23 2.23 5.51
N GLU A 25 -9.76 3.35 5.96
CA GLU A 25 -11.16 3.74 5.75
C GLU A 25 -11.28 5.14 5.11
N GLY A 26 -12.41 5.36 4.42
CA GLY A 26 -12.82 6.66 3.88
C GLY A 26 -12.05 7.09 2.65
N ALA A 27 -11.80 8.40 2.52
CA ALA A 27 -11.18 8.99 1.32
C ALA A 27 -9.79 8.41 1.03
N LEU A 28 -9.01 8.07 2.07
CA LEU A 28 -7.70 7.47 1.90
C LEU A 28 -7.79 6.05 1.31
N ALA A 29 -8.81 5.27 1.70
CA ALA A 29 -9.06 3.94 1.14
C ALA A 29 -9.39 4.03 -0.36
N ILE A 30 -10.22 5.01 -0.75
CA ILE A 30 -10.58 5.24 -2.16
C ILE A 30 -9.35 5.58 -2.99
N VAL A 31 -8.47 6.44 -2.47
CA VAL A 31 -7.23 6.86 -3.17
C VAL A 31 -6.22 5.72 -3.28
N LEU A 32 -6.15 4.85 -2.26
CA LEU A 32 -5.19 3.74 -2.21
C LEU A 32 -5.72 2.45 -2.82
N ARG A 33 -6.96 2.45 -3.35
CA ARG A 33 -7.63 1.24 -3.82
C ARG A 33 -6.90 0.64 -5.02
N PRO A 34 -6.43 -0.62 -4.94
CA PRO A 34 -5.83 -1.30 -6.07
C PRO A 34 -6.88 -1.59 -7.15
N LEU A 35 -6.64 -1.12 -8.39
CA LEU A 35 -7.52 -1.38 -9.55
C LEU A 35 -7.28 -2.75 -10.22
N GLY A 36 -6.57 -3.68 -9.58
CA GLY A 36 -6.15 -4.95 -10.17
C GLY A 36 -5.90 -6.05 -9.13
N LYS A 37 -5.74 -7.30 -9.60
CA LYS A 37 -5.44 -8.46 -8.74
C LYS A 37 -4.01 -8.35 -8.20
N ALA A 38 -3.86 -8.27 -6.88
CA ALA A 38 -2.57 -8.21 -6.22
C ALA A 38 -1.77 -9.51 -6.42
N ALA A 39 -0.61 -9.43 -7.05
CA ALA A 39 0.38 -10.50 -7.17
C ALA A 39 1.50 -10.32 -6.12
N PRO A 40 2.14 -11.41 -5.67
CA PRO A 40 3.30 -11.34 -4.76
C PRO A 40 4.47 -10.64 -5.44
N LEU A 41 5.28 -9.94 -4.64
CA LEU A 41 6.38 -9.13 -5.14
C LEU A 41 7.74 -9.79 -5.02
N PRO A 42 8.69 -9.42 -5.90
CA PRO A 42 10.11 -9.65 -5.66
C PRO A 42 10.59 -8.86 -4.42
N ILE A 43 11.31 -9.55 -3.54
CA ILE A 43 11.96 -8.98 -2.36
C ILE A 43 13.10 -8.06 -2.84
N THR A 44 13.18 -6.86 -2.28
CA THR A 44 14.27 -5.91 -2.58
C THR A 44 14.97 -5.59 -1.27
N ASP A 45 16.30 -5.62 -1.28
CA ASP A 45 17.14 -5.40 -0.10
C ASP A 45 17.29 -3.90 0.21
N GLY A 46 16.17 -3.21 0.44
CA GLY A 46 16.00 -1.99 1.23
C GLY A 46 16.99 -0.81 1.18
N LYS A 47 18.00 -0.79 0.31
CA LYS A 47 19.15 0.12 0.40
C LYS A 47 19.23 1.17 -0.71
N ASP A 48 18.45 1.03 -1.78
CA ASP A 48 18.44 2.01 -2.85
C ASP A 48 17.39 3.09 -2.62
N THR A 49 17.76 4.33 -2.89
CA THR A 49 16.84 5.47 -2.99
C THR A 49 15.88 5.21 -4.16
N LEU A 50 14.79 4.50 -3.89
CA LEU A 50 13.86 4.07 -4.93
C LEU A 50 13.16 5.30 -5.52
N THR A 51 13.33 5.49 -6.83
CA THR A 51 12.65 6.55 -7.57
C THR A 51 11.17 6.17 -7.78
N PRO A 52 10.27 7.15 -8.05
CA PRO A 52 8.89 6.86 -8.41
C PRO A 52 8.75 5.88 -9.59
N SER A 53 9.67 5.96 -10.57
CA SER A 53 9.71 5.04 -11.72
C SER A 53 9.95 3.59 -11.29
N VAL A 54 10.94 3.38 -10.42
CA VAL A 54 11.27 2.03 -9.92
C VAL A 54 10.12 1.50 -9.05
N ALA A 55 9.55 2.33 -8.18
CA ALA A 55 8.43 1.94 -7.34
C ALA A 55 7.19 1.56 -8.17
N THR A 56 6.96 2.23 -9.29
CA THR A 56 5.87 1.88 -10.19
C THR A 56 6.13 0.57 -10.94
N MET A 57 7.37 0.30 -11.33
CA MET A 57 7.74 -1.00 -11.90
C MET A 57 7.46 -2.14 -10.91
N TYR A 58 7.79 -1.96 -9.63
CA TYR A 58 7.41 -2.93 -8.59
C TYR A 58 5.90 -3.08 -8.46
N ALA A 59 5.16 -1.99 -8.45
CA ALA A 59 3.70 -2.02 -8.41
C ALA A 59 3.08 -2.83 -9.56
N GLN A 60 3.61 -2.68 -10.78
CA GLN A 60 3.18 -3.45 -11.95
C GLN A 60 3.46 -4.94 -11.79
N LYS A 61 4.62 -5.31 -11.22
CA LYS A 61 4.90 -6.71 -10.85
C LYS A 61 3.95 -7.23 -9.76
N ALA A 62 3.45 -6.35 -8.89
CA ALA A 62 2.38 -6.63 -7.92
C ALA A 62 0.97 -6.67 -8.55
N GLY A 63 0.82 -6.53 -9.87
CA GLY A 63 -0.48 -6.50 -10.53
C GLY A 63 -1.27 -5.20 -10.33
N LEU A 64 -0.63 -4.13 -9.84
CA LEU A 64 -1.22 -2.80 -9.76
C LEU A 64 -1.06 -2.06 -11.10
N THR A 65 -2.08 -1.30 -11.48
CA THR A 65 -1.98 -0.41 -12.64
C THR A 65 -1.03 0.75 -12.36
N LEU A 66 -0.33 1.25 -13.39
CA LEU A 66 0.53 2.45 -13.32
C LEU A 66 -0.18 3.64 -12.67
N ARG A 67 -1.46 3.86 -13.01
CA ARG A 67 -2.30 4.91 -12.42
C ARG A 67 -2.43 4.73 -10.90
N THR A 68 -2.77 3.52 -10.45
CA THR A 68 -2.90 3.20 -9.02
C THR A 68 -1.58 3.42 -8.30
N ALA A 69 -0.48 2.88 -8.84
CA ALA A 69 0.84 3.00 -8.25
C ALA A 69 1.24 4.46 -8.05
N MET A 70 1.05 5.30 -9.07
CA MET A 70 1.34 6.73 -9.00
C MET A 70 0.44 7.46 -8.01
N GLN A 71 -0.84 7.10 -7.90
CA GLN A 71 -1.75 7.66 -6.89
C GLN A 71 -1.29 7.32 -5.48
N MET A 72 -0.90 6.06 -5.23
CA MET A 72 -0.37 5.64 -3.94
C MET A 72 0.95 6.35 -3.63
N ILE A 73 1.90 6.39 -4.56
CA ILE A 73 3.18 7.08 -4.38
C ILE A 73 2.95 8.57 -4.06
N ARG A 74 2.04 9.25 -4.76
CA ARG A 74 1.69 10.65 -4.47
C ARG A 74 1.02 10.80 -3.10
N ALA A 75 0.12 9.90 -2.75
CA ALA A 75 -0.62 9.96 -1.50
C ALA A 75 0.30 9.72 -0.30
N ILE A 76 1.13 8.68 -0.31
CA ILE A 76 1.85 8.19 0.88
C ILE A 76 3.37 8.28 0.79
N GLY A 77 3.93 8.55 -0.40
CA GLY A 77 5.37 8.57 -0.66
C GLY A 77 5.91 7.22 -1.14
N VAL A 78 7.11 7.23 -1.75
CA VAL A 78 7.73 6.02 -2.32
C VAL A 78 8.10 4.99 -1.24
N ALA A 79 8.82 5.40 -0.19
CA ALA A 79 9.29 4.46 0.83
C ALA A 79 8.14 3.75 1.59
N PRO A 80 7.07 4.45 2.03
CA PRO A 80 5.90 3.78 2.61
C PRO A 80 5.20 2.85 1.62
N PHE A 81 5.08 3.25 0.36
CA PHE A 81 4.48 2.42 -0.68
C PHE A 81 5.24 1.11 -0.93
N ILE A 82 6.58 1.16 -0.95
CA ILE A 82 7.41 -0.05 -1.07
C ILE A 82 7.26 -0.96 0.15
N THR A 83 7.21 -0.38 1.35
CA THR A 83 6.99 -1.14 2.59
C THR A 83 5.66 -1.90 2.55
N ILE A 84 4.60 -1.23 2.10
CA ILE A 84 3.27 -1.84 1.88
C ILE A 84 3.39 -3.03 0.94
N LEU A 85 3.99 -2.80 -0.20
CA LEU A 85 4.17 -3.76 -1.27
C LEU A 85 4.92 -5.03 -0.77
N GLN A 86 6.03 -4.84 -0.06
CA GLN A 86 6.89 -5.91 0.44
C GLN A 86 6.25 -6.67 1.61
N LYS A 87 5.77 -5.94 2.62
CA LYS A 87 5.38 -6.54 3.91
C LYS A 87 3.90 -6.83 4.02
N PHE A 88 3.04 -6.26 3.17
CA PHE A 88 1.60 -6.38 3.32
C PHE A 88 0.93 -6.96 2.07
N LYS A 89 -0.12 -7.73 2.30
CA LYS A 89 -1.14 -8.10 1.32
C LYS A 89 -2.30 -7.11 1.47
N VAL A 90 -2.71 -6.48 0.37
CA VAL A 90 -3.81 -5.52 0.33
C VAL A 90 -5.06 -6.21 -0.21
N GLU A 91 -6.15 -6.14 0.54
CA GLU A 91 -7.47 -6.68 0.21
C GLU A 91 -8.51 -5.55 0.28
N VAL A 92 -9.43 -5.51 -0.68
CA VAL A 92 -10.54 -4.54 -0.68
C VAL A 92 -11.73 -5.25 -0.03
N GLU A 93 -12.26 -4.70 1.08
CA GLU A 93 -13.34 -5.35 1.82
C GLU A 93 -14.73 -4.89 1.37
N ALA A 94 -14.86 -3.63 0.94
CA ALA A 94 -16.14 -3.06 0.53
C ALA A 94 -16.20 -2.84 -0.99
N ASN A 95 -17.34 -3.19 -1.62
CA ASN A 95 -17.57 -3.05 -3.06
C ASN A 95 -17.46 -1.60 -3.57
N ASP A 96 -17.65 -0.62 -2.69
CA ASP A 96 -17.46 0.81 -2.97
C ASP A 96 -15.99 1.25 -2.89
N GLY A 97 -15.10 0.43 -2.33
CA GLY A 97 -13.70 0.76 -2.10
C GLY A 97 -13.45 1.70 -0.92
N SER A 98 -14.42 1.89 -0.04
CA SER A 98 -14.31 2.73 1.16
C SER A 98 -13.48 2.09 2.27
N ARG A 99 -13.13 0.80 2.12
CA ARG A 99 -12.39 0.02 3.11
C ARG A 99 -11.34 -0.88 2.47
N LEU A 100 -10.08 -0.69 2.87
CA LEU A 100 -8.96 -1.55 2.51
C LEU A 100 -8.41 -2.22 3.76
N ILE A 101 -8.12 -3.51 3.65
CA ILE A 101 -7.43 -4.27 4.69
C ILE A 101 -6.02 -4.57 4.20
N MET A 102 -5.04 -4.26 5.04
CA MET A 102 -3.66 -4.62 4.82
C MET A 102 -3.23 -5.61 5.90
N ARG A 103 -2.92 -6.83 5.47
CA ARG A 103 -2.44 -7.89 6.35
C ARG A 103 -0.96 -8.09 6.10
N ARG A 104 -0.14 -8.13 7.15
CA ARG A 104 1.29 -8.43 6.99
C ARG A 104 1.43 -9.86 6.41
N LYS A 105 2.30 -10.01 5.41
CA LYS A 105 2.68 -11.30 4.82
C LYS A 105 3.61 -12.08 5.75
#